data_AF-A0A7S3EXL2-F1
#
_entry.id   AF-A0A7S3EXL2-F1
#
_cell.length_a   1.000
_cell.length_b   1.000
_cell.length_c   1.000
_cell.angle_alpha   90.00
_cell.angle_beta   90.00
_cell.angle_gamma   90.00
#
_symmetry.space_group_name_H-M   'P 1'
#
loop_
_entity.id
_entity.type
_entity.pdbx_description
1 polymer ?
#
loop_
_entity_poly.entity_id
_entity_poly.type
_entity_poly.pdbx_seq_one_letter_code
_entity_poly.pdbx_strand_id
1 'polypeptide(L)'
;KKDLGLAIRALTTFCAEEPKAACGVKLVLAGGWDERLQDQVEYFEELQEEVDRLGLRSRVQLRRNVSIQERRDLFALSSAVVYTPSNEHFGIVPIEAMAAGRPVIAVRMGGPCESILHGRTGWLCEPTAADFARAFAEVSRLSAVGGLAERGHAARQHVQQTFSREIFGEKLEGHLLSCL
;
A
#
# COMPACT_ATOMS: atom_id res chain seq x y z
N LYS A 1 9.28 -0.89 -11.80
CA LYS A 1 7.87 -0.79 -12.29
C LYS A 1 6.94 -0.87 -11.08
N LYS A 2 5.77 -0.20 -11.12
CA LYS A 2 4.85 -0.15 -9.97
C LYS A 2 4.09 -1.47 -9.71
N ASP A 3 3.96 -2.31 -10.73
CA ASP A 3 3.27 -3.63 -10.71
C ASP A 3 1.90 -3.63 -9.99
N LEU A 4 1.03 -2.69 -10.35
CA LEU A 4 -0.33 -2.64 -9.82
C LEU A 4 -1.17 -3.88 -10.19
N GLY A 5 -0.80 -4.58 -11.25
CA GLY A 5 -1.45 -5.84 -11.67
C GLY A 5 -1.32 -6.93 -10.60
N LEU A 6 -0.25 -6.93 -9.81
CA LEU A 6 -0.10 -7.84 -8.67
C LEU A 6 -1.26 -7.69 -7.67
N ALA A 7 -1.66 -6.46 -7.36
CA ALA A 7 -2.77 -6.22 -6.43
C ALA A 7 -4.12 -6.67 -7.02
N ILE A 8 -4.32 -6.54 -8.33
CA ILE A 8 -5.54 -7.01 -9.01
C ILE A 8 -5.61 -8.54 -8.95
N ARG A 9 -4.53 -9.23 -9.32
CA ARG A 9 -4.46 -10.70 -9.26
C ARG A 9 -4.63 -11.22 -7.82
N ALA A 10 -4.03 -10.54 -6.85
CA ALA A 10 -4.20 -10.87 -5.43
C ALA A 10 -5.66 -10.72 -4.98
N LEU A 11 -6.39 -9.70 -5.43
CA LEU A 11 -7.80 -9.56 -5.13
C LEU A 11 -8.62 -10.72 -5.72
N THR A 12 -8.31 -11.16 -6.94
CA THR A 12 -8.95 -12.35 -7.53
C THR A 12 -8.71 -13.59 -6.69
N THR A 13 -7.45 -13.86 -6.32
CA THR A 13 -7.10 -15.00 -5.46
C THR A 13 -7.83 -14.94 -4.12
N PHE A 14 -7.85 -13.78 -3.46
CA PHE A 14 -8.58 -13.58 -2.21
C PHE A 14 -10.08 -13.81 -2.36
N CYS A 15 -10.70 -13.34 -3.44
CA CYS A 15 -12.13 -13.57 -3.70
C CYS A 15 -12.45 -15.06 -3.92
N ALA A 16 -11.53 -15.82 -4.54
CA ALA A 16 -11.70 -17.24 -4.81
C ALA A 16 -11.50 -18.10 -3.54
N GLU A 17 -10.46 -17.79 -2.75
CA GLU A 17 -10.10 -18.56 -1.55
C GLU A 17 -11.02 -18.25 -0.36
N GLU A 18 -11.43 -16.99 -0.20
CA GLU A 18 -12.19 -16.53 0.97
C GLU A 18 -13.38 -15.62 0.60
N PRO A 19 -14.39 -16.13 -0.15
CA PRO A 19 -15.47 -15.32 -0.71
C PRO A 19 -16.29 -14.56 0.33
N LYS A 20 -16.47 -15.12 1.54
CA LYS A 20 -17.17 -14.43 2.65
C LYS A 20 -16.36 -13.25 3.18
N ALA A 21 -15.06 -13.42 3.42
CA ALA A 21 -14.19 -12.35 3.89
C ALA A 21 -13.95 -11.29 2.81
N ALA A 22 -13.99 -11.68 1.54
CA ALA A 22 -13.87 -10.75 0.42
C ALA A 22 -15.17 -9.99 0.13
N CYS A 23 -16.28 -10.30 0.79
CA CYS A 23 -17.55 -9.61 0.56
C CYS A 23 -17.43 -8.12 0.88
N GLY A 24 -17.81 -7.25 -0.06
CA GLY A 24 -17.75 -5.80 0.11
C GLY A 24 -16.35 -5.17 -0.01
N VAL A 25 -15.29 -5.97 -0.14
CA VAL A 25 -13.92 -5.46 -0.33
C VAL A 25 -13.76 -4.86 -1.73
N LYS A 26 -13.19 -3.65 -1.78
CA LYS A 26 -12.88 -2.92 -3.01
C LYS A 26 -11.40 -2.54 -3.04
N LEU A 27 -10.82 -2.53 -4.23
CA LEU A 27 -9.46 -2.09 -4.48
C LEU A 27 -9.50 -0.79 -5.29
N VAL A 28 -8.87 0.26 -4.78
CA VAL A 28 -8.71 1.53 -5.51
C VAL A 28 -7.24 1.72 -5.82
N LEU A 29 -6.90 1.73 -7.11
CA LEU A 29 -5.55 1.94 -7.60
C LEU A 29 -5.45 3.37 -8.14
N ALA A 30 -4.62 4.20 -7.50
CA ALA A 30 -4.42 5.59 -7.87
C ALA A 30 -2.98 5.84 -8.32
N GLY A 31 -2.80 6.46 -9.48
CA GLY A 31 -1.48 6.71 -10.04
C GLY A 31 -1.43 7.89 -11.00
N GLY A 32 -0.23 8.45 -11.16
CA GLY A 32 0.06 9.41 -12.22
C GLY A 32 -0.10 8.77 -13.58
N TRP A 33 -0.65 9.54 -14.51
CA TRP A 33 -0.92 9.15 -15.89
C TRP A 33 -0.74 10.38 -16.79
N ASP A 34 -0.06 10.22 -17.91
CA ASP A 34 0.12 11.28 -18.91
C ASP A 34 -0.12 10.68 -20.30
N GLU A 35 -1.10 11.22 -21.02
CA GLU A 35 -1.49 10.75 -22.36
C GLU A 35 -0.36 10.85 -23.39
N ARG A 36 0.63 11.70 -23.13
CA ARG A 36 1.79 11.91 -24.00
C ARG A 36 2.87 10.84 -23.82
N LEU A 37 2.75 10.02 -22.78
CA LEU A 37 3.70 8.96 -22.44
C LEU A 37 3.09 7.61 -22.78
N GLN A 38 3.47 7.09 -23.95
CA GLN A 38 2.93 5.84 -24.51
C GLN A 38 2.96 4.68 -23.51
N ASP A 39 4.08 4.47 -22.80
CA ASP A 39 4.21 3.44 -21.77
C ASP A 39 3.15 3.55 -20.65
N GLN A 40 2.68 4.76 -20.32
CA GLN A 40 1.64 4.96 -19.29
C GLN A 40 0.23 4.73 -19.84
N VAL A 41 0.01 5.02 -21.12
CA VAL A 41 -1.24 4.73 -21.82
C VAL A 41 -1.42 3.21 -21.93
N GLU A 42 -0.43 2.52 -22.51
CA GLU A 42 -0.43 1.06 -22.68
C GLU A 42 -0.59 0.36 -21.33
N TYR A 43 0.18 0.75 -20.32
CA TYR A 43 0.07 0.16 -18.98
C TYR A 43 -1.30 0.37 -18.34
N PHE A 44 -1.96 1.52 -18.57
CA PHE A 44 -3.30 1.75 -18.05
C PHE A 44 -4.34 0.88 -18.77
N GLU A 45 -4.22 0.73 -20.09
CA GLU A 45 -5.08 -0.15 -20.90
C GLU A 45 -4.92 -1.62 -20.48
N GLU A 46 -3.68 -2.10 -20.29
CA GLU A 46 -3.39 -3.44 -19.77
C GLU A 46 -4.09 -3.70 -18.42
N LEU A 47 -4.08 -2.72 -17.51
CA LEU A 47 -4.77 -2.84 -16.22
C LEU A 47 -6.29 -2.89 -16.39
N GLN A 48 -6.86 -2.11 -17.32
CA GLN A 48 -8.30 -2.15 -17.61
C GLN A 48 -8.70 -3.53 -18.17
N GLU A 49 -7.96 -4.03 -19.16
CA GLU A 49 -8.19 -5.35 -19.74
C GLU A 49 -8.05 -6.47 -18.70
N GLU A 50 -7.08 -6.38 -17.79
CA GLU A 50 -6.90 -7.34 -16.72
C GLU A 50 -8.08 -7.33 -15.74
N VAL A 51 -8.57 -6.14 -15.33
CA VAL A 51 -9.79 -6.01 -14.50
C VAL A 51 -11.00 -6.64 -15.18
N ASP A 52 -11.14 -6.43 -16.49
CA ASP A 52 -12.27 -6.91 -17.28
C ASP A 52 -12.24 -8.43 -17.44
N ARG A 53 -11.08 -8.97 -17.84
CA ARG A 53 -10.84 -10.40 -18.00
C ARG A 53 -11.09 -11.17 -16.70
N LEU A 54 -10.79 -10.57 -15.55
CA LEU A 54 -10.98 -11.17 -14.23
C LEU A 54 -12.37 -10.89 -13.63
N GLY A 55 -13.25 -10.17 -14.32
CA GLY A 55 -14.62 -9.89 -13.85
C GLY A 55 -14.69 -8.96 -12.64
N LEU A 56 -13.68 -8.10 -12.45
CA LEU A 56 -13.51 -7.27 -11.25
C LEU A 56 -14.01 -5.82 -11.38
N ARG A 57 -14.70 -5.46 -12.48
CA ARG A 57 -15.19 -4.08 -12.74
C ARG A 57 -15.96 -3.44 -11.57
N SER A 58 -16.72 -4.22 -10.80
CA SER A 58 -17.49 -3.71 -9.65
C SER A 58 -16.67 -3.56 -8.36
N ARG A 59 -15.46 -4.12 -8.34
CA ARG A 59 -14.58 -4.21 -7.16
C ARG A 59 -13.29 -3.40 -7.30
N VAL A 60 -12.80 -3.17 -8.52
CA VAL A 60 -11.57 -2.42 -8.79
C VAL A 60 -11.89 -1.06 -9.40
N GLN A 61 -11.27 0.00 -8.89
CA GLN A 61 -11.34 1.35 -9.46
C GLN A 61 -9.93 1.82 -9.83
N LEU A 62 -9.73 2.17 -11.09
CA LEU A 62 -8.49 2.78 -11.57
C LEU A 62 -8.67 4.32 -11.62
N ARG A 63 -7.88 5.04 -10.84
CA ARG A 63 -7.94 6.51 -10.71
C ARG A 63 -6.66 7.13 -11.25
N ARG A 64 -6.80 8.00 -12.25
CA ARG A 64 -5.70 8.74 -12.87
C ARG A 64 -5.57 10.11 -12.22
N ASN A 65 -4.33 10.55 -11.98
CA ASN A 65 -4.01 11.93 -11.58
C ASN A 65 -4.85 12.46 -10.40
N VAL A 66 -4.93 11.68 -9.32
CA VAL A 66 -5.60 12.12 -8.10
C VAL A 66 -4.90 13.35 -7.51
N SER A 67 -5.68 14.34 -7.13
CA SER A 67 -5.22 15.52 -6.41
C SER A 67 -4.65 15.14 -5.04
N ILE A 68 -3.91 16.07 -4.42
CA ILE A 68 -3.40 15.90 -3.06
C ILE A 68 -4.55 15.66 -2.07
N GLN A 69 -5.68 16.35 -2.25
CA GLN A 69 -6.85 16.19 -1.39
C GLN A 69 -7.46 14.80 -1.57
N GLU A 70 -7.72 14.38 -2.81
CA GLU A 70 -8.24 13.02 -3.08
C GLU A 70 -7.31 11.93 -2.56
N ARG A 71 -5.99 12.11 -2.67
CA ARG A 71 -5.01 11.18 -2.09
C ARG A 71 -5.13 11.08 -0.57
N ARG A 72 -5.31 12.22 0.12
CA ARG A 72 -5.54 12.24 1.58
C ARG A 72 -6.84 11.54 1.93
N ASP A 73 -7.90 11.78 1.17
CA ASP A 73 -9.20 11.15 1.39
C ASP A 73 -9.12 9.63 1.15
N LEU A 74 -8.41 9.19 0.12
CA LEU A 74 -8.15 7.78 -0.15
C LEU A 74 -7.39 7.10 1.01
N PHE A 75 -6.38 7.77 1.58
CA PHE A 75 -5.76 7.27 2.82
C PHE A 75 -6.73 7.28 3.99
N ALA A 76 -7.50 8.35 4.19
CA ALA A 76 -8.42 8.44 5.31
C ALA A 76 -9.55 7.40 5.26
N LEU A 77 -9.95 6.96 4.07
CA LEU A 77 -11.05 6.00 3.86
C LEU A 77 -10.59 4.55 3.72
N SER A 78 -9.29 4.29 3.56
CA SER A 78 -8.78 2.93 3.36
C SER A 78 -8.70 2.12 4.67
N SER A 79 -8.89 0.81 4.55
CA SER A 79 -8.59 -0.14 5.64
C SER A 79 -7.10 -0.43 5.74
N ALA A 80 -6.42 -0.47 4.59
CA ALA A 80 -4.98 -0.62 4.44
C ALA A 80 -4.55 -0.04 3.09
N VAL A 81 -3.26 0.26 2.93
CA VAL A 81 -2.68 0.72 1.66
C VAL A 81 -1.83 -0.39 1.06
N VAL A 82 -2.01 -0.65 -0.23
CA VAL A 82 -1.26 -1.68 -0.96
C VAL A 82 -0.13 -1.02 -1.76
N TYR A 83 1.07 -1.56 -1.65
CA TYR A 83 2.28 -1.05 -2.27
C TYR A 83 3.07 -2.17 -2.95
N THR A 84 2.85 -2.33 -4.25
CA THR A 84 3.40 -3.38 -5.11
C THR A 84 4.76 -3.11 -5.80
N PRO A 85 5.35 -1.89 -5.82
CA PRO A 85 6.64 -1.70 -6.48
C PRO A 85 7.75 -2.57 -5.88
N SER A 86 8.45 -3.31 -6.75
CA SER A 86 9.72 -3.98 -6.43
C SER A 86 10.89 -3.03 -6.66
N ASN A 87 11.95 -3.15 -5.83
CA ASN A 87 13.16 -2.33 -5.90
C ASN A 87 12.93 -0.80 -5.76
N GLU A 88 11.95 -0.38 -4.95
CA GLU A 88 11.85 1.04 -4.57
C GLU A 88 12.82 1.35 -3.43
N HIS A 89 13.60 2.42 -3.60
CA HIS A 89 14.65 2.79 -2.64
C HIS A 89 14.05 3.39 -1.36
N PHE A 90 13.15 4.37 -1.50
CA PHE A 90 12.62 5.10 -0.33
C PHE A 90 11.21 4.66 0.08
N GLY A 91 10.32 4.38 -0.88
CA GLY A 91 8.96 3.97 -0.56
C GLY A 91 8.19 5.01 0.26
N ILE A 92 8.12 6.27 -0.22
CA ILE A 92 7.46 7.35 0.54
C ILE A 92 5.96 7.10 0.76
N VAL A 93 5.30 6.38 -0.15
CA VAL A 93 3.86 6.07 -0.05
C VAL A 93 3.55 5.22 1.20
N PRO A 94 4.29 4.13 1.51
CA PRO A 94 4.22 3.47 2.81
C PRO A 94 4.28 4.43 4.01
N ILE A 95 5.24 5.35 4.03
CA ILE A 95 5.40 6.31 5.14
C ILE A 95 4.21 7.27 5.22
N GLU A 96 3.74 7.82 4.09
CA GLU A 96 2.56 8.70 4.05
C GLU A 96 1.29 7.97 4.54
N ALA A 97 1.09 6.71 4.13
CA ALA A 97 -0.03 5.88 4.57
C ALA A 97 0.04 5.61 6.07
N MET A 98 1.20 5.21 6.57
CA MET A 98 1.42 4.95 7.99
C MET A 98 1.25 6.23 8.83
N ALA A 99 1.72 7.39 8.35
CA ALA A 99 1.48 8.69 8.97
C ALA A 99 -0.02 9.04 9.04
N ALA A 100 -0.79 8.65 8.01
CA ALA A 100 -2.25 8.75 8.00
C ALA A 100 -2.93 7.70 8.90
N GLY A 101 -2.18 6.87 9.63
CA GLY A 101 -2.70 5.84 10.52
C GLY A 101 -3.26 4.64 9.77
N ARG A 102 -2.73 4.34 8.58
CA ARG A 102 -3.16 3.21 7.75
C ARG A 102 -2.06 2.17 7.68
N PRO A 103 -2.33 0.91 8.04
CA PRO A 103 -1.36 -0.14 7.87
C PRO A 103 -1.10 -0.40 6.38
N VAL A 104 0.10 -0.87 6.06
CA VAL A 104 0.56 -1.04 4.67
C VAL A 104 0.81 -2.49 4.35
N ILE A 105 0.37 -2.95 3.18
CA ILE A 105 0.73 -4.25 2.59
C ILE A 105 1.71 -3.95 1.47
N ALA A 106 2.95 -4.40 1.59
CA ALA A 106 4.01 -4.06 0.64
C ALA A 106 4.87 -5.26 0.26
N VAL A 107 5.51 -5.18 -0.90
CA VAL A 107 6.56 -6.12 -1.28
C VAL A 107 7.70 -6.07 -0.25
N ARG A 108 8.21 -7.23 0.16
CA ARG A 108 9.34 -7.42 1.08
C ARG A 108 10.67 -7.11 0.39
N MET A 109 10.84 -5.86 -0.04
CA MET A 109 12.03 -5.41 -0.75
C MET A 109 12.21 -3.89 -0.61
N GLY A 110 13.45 -3.42 -0.51
CA GLY A 110 13.78 -1.99 -0.49
C GLY A 110 13.19 -1.23 0.70
N GLY A 111 12.82 0.05 0.49
CA GLY A 111 12.33 0.97 1.53
C GLY A 111 11.17 0.44 2.40
N PRO A 112 10.19 -0.33 1.88
CA PRO A 112 9.22 -1.04 2.71
C PRO A 112 9.82 -1.89 3.84
N CYS A 113 10.94 -2.58 3.61
CA CYS A 113 11.60 -3.38 4.65
C CYS A 113 12.21 -2.54 5.78
N GLU A 114 12.50 -1.27 5.51
CA GLU A 114 13.03 -0.34 6.50
C GLU A 114 11.92 0.36 7.30
N SER A 115 10.78 0.64 6.66
CA SER A 115 9.69 1.44 7.22
C SER A 115 8.55 0.63 7.83
N ILE A 116 8.33 -0.61 7.40
CA ILE A 116 7.21 -1.45 7.86
C ILE A 116 7.69 -2.50 8.85
N LEU A 117 7.13 -2.47 10.05
CA LEU A 117 7.27 -3.54 11.04
C LEU A 117 6.24 -4.63 10.75
N HIS A 118 6.67 -5.68 10.05
CA HIS A 118 5.81 -6.81 9.66
C HIS A 118 5.01 -7.36 10.86
N GLY A 119 3.70 -7.52 10.69
CA GLY A 119 2.79 -8.00 11.73
C GLY A 119 2.38 -6.94 12.75
N ARG A 120 2.96 -5.72 12.72
CA ARG A 120 2.65 -4.65 13.67
C ARG A 120 2.11 -3.38 13.00
N THR A 121 2.82 -2.85 12.01
CA THR A 121 2.41 -1.64 11.26
C THR A 121 1.90 -1.96 9.86
N GLY A 122 2.01 -3.22 9.45
CA GLY A 122 1.65 -3.67 8.11
C GLY A 122 2.15 -5.09 7.84
N TRP A 123 2.17 -5.44 6.56
CA TRP A 123 2.54 -6.75 6.02
C TRP A 123 3.58 -6.58 4.94
N LEU A 124 4.73 -7.20 5.15
CA LEU A 124 5.73 -7.45 4.12
C LEU A 124 5.45 -8.80 3.46
N CYS A 125 5.22 -8.77 2.15
CA CYS A 125 4.80 -9.90 1.33
C CYS A 125 5.82 -10.21 0.24
N GLU A 126 5.95 -11.48 -0.12
CA GLU A 126 6.58 -11.88 -1.37
C GLU A 126 5.78 -11.30 -2.56
N PRO A 127 6.43 -10.98 -3.71
CA PRO A 127 5.78 -10.36 -4.86
C PRO A 127 4.91 -11.38 -5.64
N THR A 128 3.97 -12.02 -4.95
CA THR A 128 3.08 -13.06 -5.47
C THR A 128 1.63 -12.76 -5.10
N ALA A 129 0.71 -13.09 -6.01
CA ALA A 129 -0.72 -12.85 -5.78
C ALA A 129 -1.23 -13.59 -4.54
N ALA A 130 -0.74 -14.81 -4.29
CA ALA A 130 -1.12 -15.62 -3.14
C ALA A 130 -0.72 -14.98 -1.80
N ASP A 131 0.49 -14.39 -1.70
CA ASP A 131 0.93 -13.79 -0.44
C ASP A 131 0.20 -12.47 -0.14
N PHE A 132 -0.03 -11.65 -1.17
CA PHE A 132 -0.87 -10.46 -1.03
C PHE A 132 -2.33 -10.82 -0.71
N ALA A 133 -2.88 -11.90 -1.27
CA ALA A 133 -4.22 -12.38 -0.96
C ALA A 133 -4.36 -12.78 0.52
N ARG A 134 -3.35 -13.45 1.09
CA ARG A 134 -3.30 -13.75 2.54
C ARG A 134 -3.33 -12.48 3.38
N ALA A 135 -2.56 -11.46 3.00
CA ALA A 135 -2.59 -10.17 3.68
C ALA A 135 -3.96 -9.49 3.56
N PHE A 136 -4.61 -9.54 2.39
CA PHE A 136 -5.97 -9.02 2.20
C PHE A 136 -6.98 -9.72 3.12
N ALA A 137 -6.87 -11.04 3.27
CA ALA A 137 -7.69 -11.79 4.20
C ALA A 137 -7.47 -11.38 5.66
N GLU A 138 -6.21 -11.19 6.08
CA GLU A 138 -5.92 -10.70 7.43
C GLU A 138 -6.49 -9.30 7.68
N VAL A 139 -6.35 -8.38 6.71
CA VAL A 139 -6.96 -7.04 6.80
C VAL A 139 -8.48 -7.12 6.94
N SER A 140 -9.14 -7.96 6.14
CA SER A 140 -10.59 -8.14 6.22
C SER A 140 -11.04 -8.67 7.58
N ARG A 141 -10.37 -9.70 8.11
CA ARG A 141 -10.66 -10.27 9.44
C ARG A 141 -10.45 -9.24 10.56
N LEU A 142 -9.33 -8.51 10.53
CA LEU A 142 -9.05 -7.48 11.51
C LEU A 142 -10.04 -6.32 11.44
N SER A 143 -10.48 -5.94 10.23
CA SER A 143 -11.50 -4.93 10.03
C SER A 143 -12.80 -5.33 10.71
N ALA A 144 -13.23 -6.58 10.54
CA ALA A 144 -14.47 -7.11 11.10
C ALA A 144 -14.52 -7.10 12.64
N VAL A 145 -13.36 -7.19 13.31
CA VAL A 145 -13.25 -7.17 14.77
C VAL A 145 -12.69 -5.84 15.32
N GLY A 146 -12.51 -4.82 14.49
CA GLY A 146 -11.97 -3.50 14.89
C GLY A 146 -10.46 -3.44 15.14
N GLY A 147 -9.71 -4.52 14.86
CA GLY A 147 -8.26 -4.62 15.11
C GLY A 147 -7.38 -3.77 14.18
N LEU A 148 -7.92 -3.21 13.09
CA LEU A 148 -7.15 -2.31 12.23
C LEU A 148 -6.84 -0.96 12.88
N ALA A 149 -7.68 -0.50 13.82
CA ALA A 149 -7.45 0.76 14.52
C ALA A 149 -6.13 0.73 15.30
N GLU A 150 -5.88 -0.34 16.06
CA GLU A 150 -4.64 -0.52 16.82
C GLU A 150 -3.40 -0.51 15.92
N ARG A 151 -3.44 -1.26 14.82
CA ARG A 151 -2.33 -1.29 13.85
C ARG A 151 -2.10 0.07 13.19
N GLY A 152 -3.17 0.80 12.89
CA GLY A 152 -3.10 2.17 12.39
C GLY A 152 -2.42 3.13 13.38
N HIS A 153 -2.73 3.01 14.67
CA HIS A 153 -2.06 3.78 15.72
C HIS A 153 -0.57 3.42 15.82
N ALA A 154 -0.24 2.12 15.84
CA ALA A 154 1.14 1.65 15.86
C ALA A 154 1.92 2.14 14.64
N ALA A 155 1.31 2.12 13.45
CA ALA A 155 1.91 2.63 12.21
C ALA A 155 2.21 4.12 12.28
N ARG A 156 1.25 4.93 12.73
CA ARG A 156 1.42 6.38 12.90
C ARG A 156 2.50 6.71 13.91
N GLN A 157 2.46 6.05 15.07
CA GLN A 157 3.45 6.25 16.12
C GLN A 157 4.86 5.88 15.62
N HIS A 158 5.01 4.76 14.90
CA HIS A 158 6.30 4.36 14.36
C HIS A 158 6.89 5.42 13.41
N VAL A 159 6.06 5.97 12.51
CA VAL A 159 6.48 7.06 11.62
C VAL A 159 6.91 8.30 12.40
N GLN A 160 6.11 8.74 13.37
CA GLN A 160 6.42 9.91 14.19
C GLN A 160 7.73 9.74 14.99
N GLN A 161 8.05 8.53 15.42
CA GLN A 161 9.25 8.23 16.22
C GLN A 161 10.51 7.97 15.37
N THR A 162 10.37 7.72 14.07
CA THR A 162 11.50 7.20 13.26
C THR A 162 11.80 8.06 12.03
N PHE A 163 10.76 8.66 11.43
CA PHE A 163 10.82 9.32 10.11
C PHE A 163 10.34 10.78 10.16
N SER A 164 10.30 11.40 11.35
CA SER A 164 10.00 12.83 11.47
C SER A 164 11.23 13.70 11.16
N ARG A 165 11.00 14.99 10.90
CA ARG A 165 12.09 15.95 10.66
C ARG A 165 12.96 16.11 11.88
N GLU A 166 12.34 16.09 13.05
CA GLU A 166 12.99 16.20 14.36
C GLU A 166 13.96 15.03 14.56
N ILE A 167 13.49 13.79 14.37
CA ILE A 167 14.32 12.58 14.53
C ILE A 167 15.46 12.54 13.50
N PHE A 168 15.20 13.00 12.27
CA PHE A 168 16.27 13.13 11.27
C PHE A 168 17.35 14.12 11.72
N GLY A 169 16.95 15.28 12.25
CA GLY A 169 17.86 16.30 12.78
C GLY A 169 18.71 15.75 13.93
N GLU A 170 18.08 15.12 14.93
CA GLU A 170 18.77 14.53 16.09
C GLU A 170 19.80 13.47 15.67
N LYS A 171 19.45 12.57 14.74
CA LYS A 171 20.36 11.53 14.24
C LYS A 171 21.56 12.11 13.50
N LEU A 172 21.30 13.10 12.65
CA LEU A 172 22.36 13.77 11.87
C LEU A 172 23.32 14.52 12.80
N GLU A 173 22.79 15.29 13.75
CA GLU A 173 23.58 16.01 14.74
C GLU A 173 24.42 15.04 15.58
N GLY A 174 23.82 13.95 16.07
CA GLY A 174 24.55 12.94 16.84
C GLY A 174 25.70 12.30 16.05
N HIS A 175 25.52 12.03 14.75
CA HIS A 175 26.60 11.52 13.90
C HIS A 175 27.71 12.57 13.72
N LEU A 176 27.35 13.81 13.39
CA LEU A 176 28.34 14.88 13.19
C LEU A 176 29.16 15.11 14.46
N LEU A 177 28.52 15.14 15.63
CA LEU A 177 29.20 15.31 16.92
C LEU A 177 30.06 14.10 17.30
N SER A 178 29.70 12.87 16.88
CA SER A 178 30.50 11.68 17.13
C SER A 178 31.78 11.59 16.28
N CYS A 179 31.85 12.37 15.19
CA CYS A 179 33.00 12.42 14.29
C CYS A 179 33.99 13.55 14.62
N LEU A 180 33.64 14.43 15.55
CA LEU A 180 34.48 15.52 16.06
C LEU A 180 35.13 15.12 17.38
#